data_AF-A0A3D9LF76-F1
#
_entry.id   AF-A0A3D9LF76-F1
#
_cell.length_a   1.000
_cell.length_b   1.000
_cell.length_c   1.000
_cell.angle_alpha   90.00
_cell.angle_beta   90.00
_cell.angle_gamma   90.00
#
_symmetry.space_group_name_H-M   'P 1'
#
loop_
_entity.id
_entity.type
_entity.pdbx_description
1 polymer ?
#
loop_
_entity_poly.entity_id
_entity_poly.type
_entity_poly.pdbx_seq_one_letter_code
_entity_poly.pdbx_strand_id
1 'polypeptide(L)'
;MTTPSDHQYTAFWRRAREAVPSLPPDLPEAWAFGATPDHANALLALVLDGTKTGTASSGWDYETTGEPIPAADEFSIILDGGGQPRAVIETTDVRVVPFGEVDAAHARAEGEDDLSLAAWLAIHERYWRSHSANPRGWAPDMPVICERFRLVYREEASSGEQCDAVDGEHHEMGGPVQGGHLPGRQCGHGQQQCHPQQEQVGRRLGQHDLLSGE
;
A
#
# COMPACT_ATOMS: atom_id res chain seq x y z
N MET A 1 25.03 -10.29 7.59
CA MET A 1 25.34 -8.95 7.05
C MET A 1 24.01 -8.29 6.79
N THR A 2 23.73 -7.17 7.45
CA THR A 2 22.45 -6.46 7.38
C THR A 2 22.37 -5.73 6.04
N THR A 3 21.25 -5.84 5.33
CA THR A 3 21.08 -5.26 3.99
C THR A 3 20.79 -3.75 4.09
N PRO A 4 21.03 -2.95 3.03
CA PRO A 4 20.63 -1.54 3.03
C PRO A 4 19.14 -1.34 3.35
N SER A 5 18.27 -2.28 2.94
CA SER A 5 16.85 -2.30 3.26
C SER A 5 16.57 -2.46 4.76
N ASP A 6 17.32 -3.32 5.44
CA ASP A 6 17.18 -3.51 6.89
C ASP A 6 17.60 -2.25 7.67
N HIS A 7 18.57 -1.49 7.15
CA HIS A 7 19.02 -0.23 7.77
C HIS A 7 17.95 0.86 7.68
N GLN A 8 17.29 1.03 6.52
CA GLN A 8 16.22 2.02 6.36
C GLN A 8 15.00 1.67 7.23
N TYR A 9 14.60 0.40 7.32
CA TYR A 9 13.45 -0.02 8.12
C TYR A 9 13.73 0.14 9.61
N THR A 10 14.93 -0.23 10.07
CA THR A 10 15.35 -0.01 11.46
C THR A 10 15.36 1.48 11.82
N ALA A 11 15.87 2.33 10.92
CA ALA A 11 15.90 3.77 11.15
C ALA A 11 14.50 4.39 11.19
N PHE A 12 13.61 3.98 10.28
CA PHE A 12 12.20 4.37 10.28
C PHE A 12 11.50 3.91 11.56
N TRP A 13 11.67 2.65 11.93
CA TRP A 13 11.04 2.07 13.12
C TRP A 13 11.46 2.78 14.40
N ARG A 14 12.75 3.15 14.53
CA ARG A 14 13.21 3.97 15.65
C ARG A 14 12.46 5.30 15.73
N ARG A 15 12.30 6.02 14.61
CA ARG A 15 11.54 7.28 14.58
C ARG A 15 10.07 7.08 14.95
N ALA A 16 9.44 6.01 14.43
CA ALA A 16 8.07 5.67 14.79
C ALA A 16 7.92 5.43 16.30
N ARG A 17 8.86 4.70 16.92
CA ARG A 17 8.86 4.43 18.37
C ARG A 17 9.19 5.66 19.22
N GLU A 18 10.01 6.57 18.73
CA GLU A 18 10.26 7.87 19.37
C GLU A 18 8.99 8.73 19.38
N ALA A 19 8.22 8.71 18.29
CA ALA A 19 6.95 9.43 18.18
C ALA A 19 5.78 8.74 18.92
N VAL A 20 5.78 7.40 18.96
CA VAL A 20 4.73 6.57 19.55
C VAL A 20 5.37 5.58 20.54
N PRO A 21 5.59 5.98 21.81
CA PRO A 21 6.31 5.16 22.80
C PRO A 21 5.63 3.84 23.18
N SER A 22 4.35 3.63 22.81
CA SER A 22 3.63 2.38 23.04
C SER A 22 3.97 1.27 22.04
N LEU A 23 4.70 1.58 20.96
CA LEU A 23 5.11 0.59 19.96
C LEU A 23 6.11 -0.43 20.53
N PRO A 24 6.00 -1.72 20.16
CA PRO A 24 6.87 -2.79 20.67
C PRO A 24 8.34 -2.60 20.27
N PRO A 25 9.29 -3.27 20.96
CA PRO A 25 10.70 -3.14 20.65
C PRO A 25 11.11 -3.78 19.33
N ASP A 26 10.46 -4.89 18.97
CA ASP A 26 10.81 -5.70 17.80
C ASP A 26 10.42 -4.99 16.51
N LEU A 27 11.24 -5.16 15.47
CA LEU A 27 10.99 -4.60 14.16
C LEU A 27 9.86 -5.41 13.49
N PRO A 28 8.70 -4.80 13.18
CA PRO A 28 7.63 -5.49 12.47
C PRO A 28 7.99 -5.80 11.02
N GLU A 29 7.17 -6.61 10.38
CA GLU A 29 7.28 -6.86 8.94
C GLU A 29 7.09 -5.57 8.13
N ALA A 30 7.79 -5.49 7.00
CA ALA A 30 7.68 -4.39 6.06
C ALA A 30 7.23 -4.88 4.69
N TRP A 31 6.11 -4.35 4.18
CA TRP A 31 5.53 -4.77 2.90
C TRP A 31 4.82 -3.61 2.21
N ALA A 32 4.58 -3.76 0.90
CA ALA A 32 3.86 -2.79 0.08
C ALA A 32 2.49 -3.34 -0.30
N PHE A 33 1.50 -2.45 -0.36
CA PHE A 33 0.20 -2.74 -0.94
C PHE A 33 0.30 -2.93 -2.46
N GLY A 34 -0.61 -3.71 -3.04
CA GLY A 34 -0.73 -3.86 -4.48
C GLY A 34 0.38 -4.69 -5.12
N ALA A 35 0.25 -4.92 -6.43
CA ALA A 35 1.18 -5.76 -7.20
C ALA A 35 2.21 -4.96 -8.02
N THR A 36 2.10 -3.63 -8.08
CA THR A 36 3.00 -2.76 -8.85
C THR A 36 3.40 -1.52 -8.05
N PRO A 37 4.53 -0.86 -8.37
CA PRO A 37 4.97 0.37 -7.70
C PRO A 37 3.92 1.49 -7.70
N ASP A 38 3.26 1.73 -8.84
CA ASP A 38 2.23 2.77 -8.94
C ASP A 38 1.01 2.44 -8.08
N HIS A 39 0.69 1.15 -7.96
CA HIS A 39 -0.40 0.69 -7.13
C HIS A 39 -0.08 0.82 -5.64
N ALA A 40 1.13 0.44 -5.23
CA ALA A 40 1.62 0.65 -3.88
C ALA A 40 1.54 2.12 -3.47
N ASN A 41 1.95 3.04 -4.35
CA ASN A 41 1.83 4.48 -4.12
C ASN A 41 0.38 4.93 -3.95
N ALA A 42 -0.52 4.48 -4.83
CA ALA A 42 -1.94 4.86 -4.79
C ALA A 42 -2.63 4.36 -3.51
N LEU A 43 -2.40 3.11 -3.12
CA LEU A 43 -3.02 2.52 -1.93
C LEU A 43 -2.44 3.08 -0.64
N LEU A 44 -1.12 3.31 -0.60
CA LEU A 44 -0.50 4.00 0.53
C LEU A 44 -1.09 5.40 0.71
N ALA A 45 -1.39 6.14 -0.37
CA ALA A 45 -2.02 7.46 -0.25
C ALA A 45 -3.38 7.38 0.47
N LEU A 46 -4.20 6.37 0.16
CA LEU A 46 -5.47 6.11 0.85
C LEU A 46 -5.28 5.72 2.32
N VAL A 47 -4.19 5.02 2.66
CA VAL A 47 -3.86 4.73 4.06
C VAL A 47 -3.47 6.00 4.80
N LEU A 48 -2.64 6.85 4.18
CA LEU A 48 -2.12 8.07 4.78
C LEU A 48 -3.20 9.16 4.98
N ASP A 49 -4.22 9.20 4.12
CA ASP A 49 -5.37 10.10 4.26
C ASP A 49 -6.49 9.53 5.17
N GLY A 50 -6.39 8.25 5.54
CA GLY A 50 -7.31 7.55 6.44
C GLY A 50 -8.55 6.95 5.76
N THR A 51 -8.62 6.98 4.42
CA THR A 51 -9.70 6.35 3.65
C THR A 51 -9.57 4.83 3.68
N LYS A 52 -8.37 4.29 3.50
CA LYS A 52 -8.08 2.85 3.56
C LYS A 52 -7.73 2.43 4.98
N THR A 53 -8.57 1.60 5.56
CA THR A 53 -8.54 1.03 6.92
C THR A 53 -8.82 -0.47 6.93
N GLY A 54 -8.78 -1.11 5.76
CA GLY A 54 -8.89 -2.55 5.59
C GLY A 54 -8.06 -3.04 4.42
N THR A 55 -7.80 -4.34 4.41
CA THR A 55 -7.09 -5.06 3.35
C THR A 55 -7.59 -6.49 3.28
N ALA A 56 -7.40 -7.13 2.13
CA ALA A 56 -7.76 -8.52 1.91
C ALA A 56 -6.61 -9.34 1.32
N SER A 57 -6.55 -10.61 1.72
CA SER A 57 -5.60 -11.60 1.20
C SER A 57 -6.26 -12.98 1.06
N SER A 58 -5.69 -13.83 0.21
CA SER A 58 -6.21 -15.18 -0.06
C SER A 58 -5.75 -16.17 1.01
N GLY A 59 -6.68 -16.83 1.70
CA GLY A 59 -6.34 -17.91 2.64
C GLY A 59 -5.63 -19.08 1.95
N TRP A 60 -5.93 -19.34 0.68
CA TRP A 60 -5.23 -20.34 -0.12
C TRP A 60 -3.78 -19.97 -0.44
N ASP A 61 -3.44 -18.68 -0.45
CA ASP A 61 -2.06 -18.26 -0.61
C ASP A 61 -1.25 -18.56 0.65
N TYR A 62 -1.80 -18.29 1.85
CA TYR A 62 -1.17 -18.73 3.11
C TYR A 62 -1.01 -20.25 3.19
N GLU A 63 -2.00 -21.04 2.74
CA GLU A 63 -1.85 -22.50 2.63
C GLU A 63 -0.68 -22.91 1.72
N THR A 64 -0.42 -22.13 0.67
CA THR A 64 0.62 -22.43 -0.32
C THR A 64 2.00 -21.99 0.16
N THR A 65 2.10 -20.79 0.76
CA THR A 65 3.36 -20.23 1.25
C THR A 65 3.78 -20.84 2.58
N GLY A 66 2.82 -21.35 3.36
CA GLY A 66 3.05 -21.83 4.73
C GLY A 66 3.24 -20.68 5.73
N GLU A 67 2.96 -19.45 5.34
CA GLU A 67 3.01 -18.29 6.21
C GLU A 67 1.81 -18.30 7.18
N PRO A 68 1.99 -17.81 8.42
CA PRO A 68 0.86 -17.65 9.32
C PRO A 68 -0.08 -16.57 8.80
N ILE A 69 -1.38 -16.76 9.01
CA ILE A 69 -2.35 -15.68 8.79
C ILE A 69 -2.08 -14.54 9.79
N PRO A 70 -2.35 -13.28 9.42
CA PRO A 70 -2.20 -12.13 10.31
C PRO A 70 -3.05 -12.27 11.57
N ALA A 71 -2.58 -11.66 12.65
CA ALA A 71 -3.30 -11.59 13.92
C ALA A 71 -3.66 -10.14 14.28
N ALA A 72 -4.74 -9.99 15.05
CA ALA A 72 -5.03 -8.72 15.69
C ALA A 72 -3.88 -8.31 16.64
N ASP A 73 -3.70 -7.01 16.82
CA ASP A 73 -2.63 -6.36 17.58
C ASP A 73 -1.23 -6.49 16.95
N GLU A 74 -1.12 -6.99 15.72
CA GLU A 74 0.13 -6.98 14.95
C GLU A 74 0.39 -5.62 14.28
N PHE A 75 1.67 -5.22 14.25
CA PHE A 75 2.11 -4.00 13.58
C PHE A 75 2.79 -4.36 12.25
N SER A 76 2.62 -3.48 11.26
CA SER A 76 3.30 -3.60 9.96
C SER A 76 3.84 -2.24 9.51
N ILE A 77 5.02 -2.24 8.89
CA ILE A 77 5.57 -1.09 8.15
C ILE A 77 5.07 -1.16 6.72
N ILE A 78 4.41 -0.09 6.27
CA ILE A 78 3.91 0.02 4.90
C ILE A 78 4.89 0.81 4.05
N LEU A 79 5.26 0.20 2.94
CA LEU A 79 6.20 0.73 1.96
C LEU A 79 5.47 1.45 0.82
N ASP A 80 6.13 2.44 0.23
CA ASP A 80 5.74 2.98 -1.07
C ASP A 80 6.24 2.12 -2.25
N GLY A 81 5.90 2.52 -3.48
CA GLY A 81 6.33 1.82 -4.69
C GLY A 81 7.84 1.80 -4.94
N GLY A 82 8.60 2.65 -4.25
CA GLY A 82 10.06 2.65 -4.25
C GLY A 82 10.68 1.78 -3.15
N GLY A 83 9.86 1.11 -2.34
CA GLY A 83 10.32 0.32 -1.20
C GLY A 83 10.78 1.17 0.00
N GLN A 84 10.38 2.45 0.06
CA GLN A 84 10.66 3.31 1.21
C GLN A 84 9.56 3.14 2.27
N PRO A 85 9.89 3.02 3.56
CA PRO A 85 8.89 2.91 4.62
C PRO A 85 8.20 4.25 4.87
N ARG A 86 6.87 4.28 4.87
CA ARG A 86 6.07 5.51 4.94
C ARG A 86 5.03 5.53 6.04
N ALA A 87 4.54 4.36 6.47
CA ALA A 87 3.55 4.27 7.52
C ALA A 87 3.77 3.06 8.44
N VAL A 88 3.24 3.15 9.65
CA VAL A 88 3.02 2.00 10.54
C VAL A 88 1.52 1.83 10.70
N ILE A 89 1.01 0.63 10.43
CA ILE A 89 -0.37 0.25 10.74
C ILE A 89 -0.39 -0.79 11.86
N GLU A 90 -1.52 -0.87 12.53
CA GLU A 90 -1.86 -1.91 13.50
C GLU A 90 -3.11 -2.62 13.03
N THR A 91 -3.05 -3.95 12.88
CA THR A 91 -4.19 -4.79 12.58
C THR A 91 -5.07 -4.88 13.83
N THR A 92 -6.33 -4.48 13.70
CA THR A 92 -7.30 -4.35 14.80
C THR A 92 -8.35 -5.47 14.81
N ASP A 93 -8.59 -6.10 13.66
CA ASP A 93 -9.54 -7.20 13.50
C ASP A 93 -9.13 -8.06 12.32
N VAL A 94 -9.31 -9.37 12.45
CA VAL A 94 -9.07 -10.34 11.38
C VAL A 94 -10.25 -11.30 11.33
N ARG A 95 -10.87 -11.41 10.16
CA ARG A 95 -11.97 -12.35 9.92
C ARG A 95 -11.69 -13.15 8.66
N VAL A 96 -12.05 -14.44 8.69
CA VAL A 96 -11.95 -15.30 7.51
C VAL A 96 -13.37 -15.60 7.03
N VAL A 97 -13.67 -15.21 5.80
CA VAL A 97 -14.99 -15.45 5.17
C VAL A 97 -14.83 -15.96 3.74
N PRO A 98 -15.83 -16.68 3.20
CA PRO A 98 -15.87 -16.95 1.76
C PRO A 98 -15.87 -15.64 0.96
N PHE A 99 -15.22 -15.62 -0.21
CA PHE A 99 -15.17 -14.45 -1.10
C PHE A 99 -16.56 -13.86 -1.40
N GLY A 100 -17.55 -14.71 -1.69
CA GLY A 100 -18.92 -14.31 -1.94
C GLY A 100 -19.67 -13.74 -0.72
N GLU A 101 -19.09 -13.84 0.48
CA GLU A 101 -19.66 -13.35 1.75
C GLU A 101 -18.92 -12.12 2.30
N VAL A 102 -17.96 -11.58 1.55
CA VAL A 102 -17.36 -10.27 1.88
C VAL A 102 -18.46 -9.20 1.80
N ASP A 103 -18.59 -8.43 2.88
CA ASP A 103 -19.65 -7.44 3.00
C ASP A 103 -19.25 -6.06 2.46
N ALA A 104 -20.25 -5.22 2.23
CA ALA A 104 -20.02 -3.85 1.77
C ALA A 104 -19.30 -2.97 2.81
N ALA A 105 -19.28 -3.35 4.09
CA ALA A 105 -18.54 -2.60 5.10
C ALA A 105 -17.04 -2.85 4.97
N HIS A 106 -16.61 -4.01 4.48
CA HIS A 106 -15.21 -4.30 4.18
C HIS A 106 -14.76 -3.55 2.92
N ALA A 107 -15.52 -3.67 1.84
CA ALA A 107 -15.24 -2.92 0.60
C ALA A 107 -15.06 -1.41 0.84
N ARG A 108 -15.94 -0.80 1.67
CA ARG A 108 -15.82 0.63 2.02
C ARG A 108 -14.55 0.97 2.79
N ALA A 109 -14.03 0.07 3.61
CA ALA A 109 -12.81 0.35 4.36
C ALA A 109 -11.54 0.05 3.59
N GLU A 110 -11.59 -0.79 2.57
CA GLU A 110 -10.48 -0.81 1.62
C GLU A 110 -10.35 0.52 0.88
N GLY A 111 -11.43 1.29 0.77
CA GLY A 111 -11.35 2.70 0.40
C GLY A 111 -11.14 2.94 -1.09
N GLU A 112 -11.37 1.92 -1.91
CA GLU A 112 -10.99 1.92 -3.33
C GLU A 112 -12.15 2.19 -4.28
N ASP A 113 -11.79 2.70 -5.46
CA ASP A 113 -12.70 3.05 -6.54
C ASP A 113 -13.94 3.83 -6.03
N ASP A 114 -15.14 3.30 -6.24
CA ASP A 114 -16.40 3.93 -5.84
C ASP A 114 -16.93 3.44 -4.48
N LEU A 115 -16.09 2.76 -3.70
CA LEU A 115 -16.39 2.15 -2.40
C LEU A 115 -17.49 1.09 -2.43
N SER A 116 -17.87 0.61 -3.62
CA SER A 116 -18.94 -0.38 -3.78
C SER A 116 -18.42 -1.81 -3.62
N LEU A 117 -19.27 -2.68 -3.06
CA LEU A 117 -18.98 -4.12 -3.02
C LEU A 117 -18.86 -4.72 -4.43
N ALA A 118 -19.59 -4.18 -5.41
CA ALA A 118 -19.52 -4.67 -6.79
C ALA A 118 -18.15 -4.38 -7.42
N ALA A 119 -17.61 -3.18 -7.23
CA ALA A 119 -16.25 -2.84 -7.66
C ALA A 119 -15.22 -3.73 -6.95
N TRP A 120 -15.34 -3.85 -5.62
CA TRP A 120 -14.46 -4.70 -4.81
C TRP A 120 -14.40 -6.15 -5.34
N LEU A 121 -15.55 -6.79 -5.54
CA LEU A 121 -15.63 -8.15 -6.06
C LEU A 121 -14.96 -8.27 -7.45
N ALA A 122 -15.24 -7.33 -8.36
CA ALA A 122 -14.69 -7.37 -9.71
C ALA A 122 -13.16 -7.18 -9.75
N ILE A 123 -12.63 -6.33 -8.89
CA ILE A 123 -11.18 -6.05 -8.78
C ILE A 123 -10.45 -7.27 -8.20
N HIS A 124 -10.97 -7.80 -7.09
CA HIS A 124 -10.34 -8.90 -6.35
C HIS A 124 -10.45 -10.24 -7.10
N GLU A 125 -11.56 -10.51 -7.77
CA GLU A 125 -11.66 -11.68 -8.67
C GLU A 125 -10.59 -11.60 -9.77
N ARG A 126 -10.52 -10.46 -10.47
CA ARG A 126 -9.54 -10.24 -11.53
C ARG A 126 -8.13 -10.43 -10.99
N TYR A 127 -7.90 -10.14 -9.72
CA TYR A 127 -6.60 -10.26 -9.11
C TYR A 127 -6.17 -11.68 -8.86
N TRP A 128 -6.97 -12.41 -8.08
CA TRP A 128 -6.62 -13.75 -7.67
C TRP A 128 -6.54 -14.69 -8.87
N ARG A 129 -7.22 -14.36 -9.97
CA ARG A 129 -7.01 -15.03 -11.27
C ARG A 129 -5.62 -14.82 -11.87
N SER A 130 -4.97 -13.68 -11.63
CA SER A 130 -3.71 -13.29 -12.28
C SER A 130 -2.48 -13.46 -11.41
N HIS A 131 -2.61 -13.34 -10.09
CA HIS A 131 -1.45 -13.14 -9.21
C HIS A 131 -1.53 -13.95 -7.89
N SER A 132 -2.50 -14.85 -7.77
CA SER A 132 -2.55 -15.80 -6.65
C SER A 132 -1.29 -16.66 -6.61
N ALA A 133 -0.73 -16.88 -5.42
CA ALA A 133 0.38 -17.82 -5.23
C ALA A 133 -0.13 -19.26 -5.36
N ASN A 134 -1.39 -19.51 -4.95
CA ASN A 134 -2.06 -20.78 -5.11
C ASN A 134 -2.53 -20.95 -6.57
N PRO A 135 -2.23 -22.07 -7.24
CA PRO A 135 -2.65 -22.32 -8.62
C PRO A 135 -4.17 -22.45 -8.80
N ARG A 136 -4.94 -22.63 -7.72
CA ARG A 136 -6.41 -22.56 -7.75
C ARG A 136 -6.91 -21.17 -8.14
N GLY A 137 -6.15 -20.13 -7.84
CA GLY A 137 -6.51 -18.75 -8.13
C GLY A 137 -7.75 -18.30 -7.36
N TRP A 138 -8.81 -18.00 -8.10
CA TRP A 138 -10.05 -17.48 -7.57
C TRP A 138 -11.19 -18.51 -7.59
N ALA A 139 -12.00 -18.51 -6.55
CA ALA A 139 -13.30 -19.18 -6.50
C ALA A 139 -14.28 -18.39 -5.60
N PRO A 140 -15.60 -18.48 -5.81
CA PRO A 140 -16.57 -17.75 -4.98
C PRO A 140 -16.58 -18.19 -3.51
N ASP A 141 -16.14 -19.41 -3.22
CA ASP A 141 -16.02 -20.00 -1.89
C ASP A 141 -14.58 -19.98 -1.34
N MET A 142 -13.63 -19.34 -2.04
CA MET A 142 -12.26 -19.23 -1.53
C MET A 142 -12.25 -18.47 -0.20
N PRO A 143 -11.43 -18.91 0.78
CA PRO A 143 -11.29 -18.18 2.03
C PRO A 143 -10.55 -16.86 1.77
N VAL A 144 -11.18 -15.75 2.15
CA VAL A 144 -10.58 -14.42 2.17
C VAL A 144 -10.28 -14.06 3.61
N ILE A 145 -9.03 -13.70 3.87
CA ILE A 145 -8.61 -13.09 5.12
C ILE A 145 -8.88 -11.59 4.98
N CYS A 146 -9.84 -11.10 5.73
CA CYS A 146 -10.22 -9.69 5.75
C CYS A 146 -9.69 -9.06 7.03
N GLU A 147 -8.83 -8.05 6.87
CA GLU A 147 -8.24 -7.33 7.98
C GLU A 147 -8.84 -5.93 8.10
N ARG A 148 -8.98 -5.45 9.34
CA ARG A 148 -9.14 -4.03 9.65
C ARG A 148 -7.87 -3.54 10.30
N PHE A 149 -7.45 -2.33 9.97
CA PHE A 149 -6.30 -1.73 10.60
C PHE A 149 -6.52 -0.24 10.86
N ARG A 150 -5.64 0.31 11.70
CA ARG A 150 -5.54 1.75 11.93
C ARG A 150 -4.13 2.24 11.63
N LEU A 151 -4.03 3.45 11.10
CA LEU A 151 -2.75 4.16 10.96
C LEU A 151 -2.25 4.58 12.35
N VAL A 152 -1.03 4.19 12.68
CA VAL A 152 -0.38 4.49 13.98
C VAL A 152 0.68 5.56 13.85
N TYR A 153 1.46 5.50 12.76
CA TYR A 153 2.51 6.48 12.48
C TYR A 153 2.60 6.71 10.98
N ARG A 154 2.93 7.93 10.57
CA ARG A 154 3.21 8.29 9.18
C ARG A 154 4.45 9.15 9.08
N GLU A 155 5.20 8.98 8.00
CA GLU A 155 6.29 9.86 7.64
C GLU A 155 5.85 10.81 6.53
N GLU A 156 5.83 12.10 6.86
CA GLU A 156 5.58 13.17 5.90
C GLU A 156 6.58 13.01 4.74
N ALA A 157 6.11 13.20 3.51
CA ALA A 157 7.02 13.22 2.38
C ALA A 157 8.08 14.29 2.65
N SER A 158 9.36 13.96 2.50
CA SER A 158 10.39 14.99 2.49
C SER A 158 10.03 15.96 1.39
N SER A 159 9.57 17.16 1.73
CA SER A 159 9.49 18.27 0.80
C SER A 159 10.93 18.49 0.33
N GLY A 160 11.25 18.00 -0.87
CA GLY A 160 12.54 18.26 -1.50
C GLY A 160 12.83 19.75 -1.46
N GLU A 161 14.09 20.10 -1.20
CA GLU A 161 14.62 21.46 -1.10
C GLU A 161 13.68 22.55 -1.63
N GLN A 162 13.18 23.39 -0.73
CA GLN A 162 12.75 24.72 -1.08
C GLN A 162 13.97 25.41 -1.72
N CYS A 163 14.05 25.42 -3.05
CA CYS A 163 14.96 26.28 -3.76
C CYS A 163 14.56 27.71 -3.38
N ASP A 164 15.31 28.33 -2.47
CA ASP A 164 15.22 29.77 -2.22
C ASP A 164 15.33 30.48 -3.56
N ALA A 165 14.23 31.09 -3.98
CA ALA A 165 14.24 32.04 -5.08
C ALA A 165 15.16 33.19 -4.63
N VAL A 166 16.35 33.25 -5.20
CA VAL A 166 17.15 34.47 -5.16
C VAL A 166 16.42 35.51 -6.00
N ASP A 167 15.86 36.50 -5.32
CA ASP A 167 15.36 37.74 -5.91
C ASP A 167 16.47 38.37 -6.77
N GLY A 168 16.20 38.48 -8.07
CA GLY A 168 17.02 39.18 -9.05
C GLY A 168 16.15 40.16 -9.82
N GLU A 169 16.24 41.42 -9.42
CA GLU A 169 15.44 42.55 -9.90
C GLU A 169 15.60 42.88 -11.40
N HIS A 170 14.46 43.16 -12.04
CA HIS A 170 14.16 44.25 -12.99
C HIS A 170 15.20 44.71 -14.04
N HIS A 171 14.86 44.54 -15.33
CA HIS A 171 14.97 45.63 -16.32
C HIS A 171 13.95 45.48 -17.45
N GLU A 172 13.17 46.54 -17.69
CA GLU A 172 12.16 46.66 -18.75
C GLU A 172 12.76 46.78 -20.17
N MET A 173 11.98 46.45 -21.21
CA MET A 173 11.47 47.42 -22.22
C MET A 173 11.13 46.75 -23.57
N GLY A 174 9.85 46.85 -23.98
CA GLY A 174 9.48 47.28 -25.33
C GLY A 174 8.93 46.26 -26.35
N GLY A 175 7.64 46.43 -26.72
CA GLY A 175 7.20 46.30 -28.13
C GLY A 175 6.08 45.29 -28.44
N PRO A 176 4.97 45.70 -29.10
CA PRO A 176 3.76 44.88 -29.28
C PRO A 176 3.75 44.12 -30.62
N VAL A 177 3.00 43.02 -30.76
CA VAL A 177 2.08 42.74 -31.89
C VAL A 177 1.22 41.48 -31.71
N GLN A 178 0.10 41.49 -32.43
CA GLN A 178 -1.14 40.73 -32.42
C GLN A 178 -1.10 39.25 -32.84
N GLY A 179 -2.08 38.48 -32.34
CA GLY A 179 -2.96 37.62 -33.16
C GLY A 179 -2.61 36.14 -33.32
N GLY A 180 -3.49 35.24 -32.86
CA GLY A 180 -3.40 33.81 -33.24
C GLY A 180 -4.25 32.82 -32.45
N HIS A 181 -5.53 32.74 -32.83
CA HIS A 181 -6.43 31.56 -32.85
C HIS A 181 -6.03 30.26 -32.09
N LEU A 182 -6.84 29.91 -31.08
CA LEU A 182 -6.92 28.58 -30.46
C LEU A 182 -7.65 27.59 -31.38
N PRO A 183 -7.22 26.32 -31.44
CA PRO A 183 -8.21 25.25 -31.44
C PRO A 183 -7.95 24.16 -30.37
N GLY A 184 -8.99 23.93 -29.58
CA GLY A 184 -9.48 22.62 -29.13
C GLY A 184 -8.48 21.61 -28.56
N ARG A 185 -8.35 21.56 -27.24
CA ARG A 185 -7.95 20.33 -26.54
C ARG A 185 -9.05 19.28 -26.75
N GLN A 186 -8.75 18.25 -27.52
CA GLN A 186 -9.52 17.01 -27.55
C GLN A 186 -9.24 16.26 -26.24
N CYS A 187 -10.26 16.15 -25.39
CA CYS A 187 -10.29 15.20 -24.29
C CYS A 187 -10.47 13.80 -24.89
N GLY A 188 -9.36 13.10 -25.09
CA GLY A 188 -9.38 11.67 -25.35
C GLY A 188 -9.75 10.94 -24.05
N HIS A 189 -10.96 10.38 -24.00
CA HIS A 189 -11.34 9.35 -23.04
C HIS A 189 -10.45 8.12 -23.24
N GLY A 190 -9.30 8.10 -22.59
CA GLY A 190 -8.50 6.90 -22.40
C GLY A 190 -9.02 6.18 -21.16
N GLN A 191 -9.72 5.07 -21.37
CA GLN A 191 -10.08 4.15 -20.29
C GLN A 191 -8.78 3.66 -19.65
N GLN A 192 -8.50 4.16 -18.45
CA GLN A 192 -7.38 3.71 -17.64
C GLN A 192 -7.69 2.28 -17.23
N GLN A 193 -6.87 1.35 -17.74
CA GLN A 193 -7.04 -0.08 -17.51
C GLN A 193 -6.71 -0.34 -16.04
N CYS A 194 -7.73 -0.58 -15.21
CA CYS A 194 -7.55 -0.96 -13.82
C CYS A 194 -6.95 -2.38 -13.75
N HIS A 195 -5.64 -2.46 -13.51
CA HIS A 195 -4.96 -3.71 -13.17
C HIS A 195 -5.40 -4.17 -11.77
N PRO A 196 -5.56 -5.48 -11.52
CA PRO A 196 -6.15 -5.96 -10.26
C PRO A 196 -5.14 -6.16 -9.10
N GLN A 197 -5.67 -6.46 -7.90
CA GLN A 197 -5.20 -6.27 -6.49
C GLN A 197 -4.98 -7.50 -5.51
N GLN A 198 -3.74 -7.85 -5.08
CA GLN A 198 -3.44 -8.55 -3.79
C GLN A 198 -2.87 -7.36 -3.05
N GLU A 199 -3.20 -7.29 -1.79
CA GLU A 199 -2.81 -6.15 -0.99
C GLU A 199 -1.69 -6.45 0.00
N GLN A 200 -1.16 -7.67 0.05
CA GLN A 200 0.09 -7.99 0.74
C GLN A 200 1.04 -8.72 -0.20
N VAL A 201 2.05 -8.02 -0.71
CA VAL A 201 3.21 -8.65 -1.34
C VAL A 201 4.38 -8.54 -0.35
N GLY A 202 4.33 -9.35 0.70
CA GLY A 202 5.45 -9.58 1.60
C GLY A 202 6.20 -10.84 1.15
N ARG A 203 7.38 -10.69 0.53
CA ARG A 203 8.36 -11.78 0.59
C ARG A 203 8.99 -11.70 1.97
N ARG A 204 8.77 -12.71 2.82
CA ARG A 204 9.55 -12.91 4.04
C ARG A 204 11.05 -12.82 3.70
N LEU A 205 11.72 -11.74 4.10
CA LEU A 205 13.17 -11.75 4.26
C LEU A 205 13.44 -12.66 5.46
N GLY A 206 13.58 -13.95 5.20
CA GLY A 206 13.77 -14.97 6.22
C GLY A 206 15.00 -14.68 7.07
N GLN A 207 14.79 -14.31 8.33
CA GLN A 207 15.76 -14.58 9.39
C GLN A 207 15.66 -16.07 9.76
N HIS A 208 16.25 -16.94 8.95
CA HIS A 208 16.53 -18.32 9.33
C HIS A 208 17.90 -18.71 8.78
N ASP A 209 18.93 -18.52 9.60
CA ASP A 209 19.93 -19.56 9.88
C ASP A 209 20.98 -19.01 10.84
N LEU A 210 20.71 -19.10 12.14
CA LEU A 210 21.72 -19.31 13.17
C LEU A 210 20.95 -19.81 14.40
N LEU A 211 20.78 -21.12 14.53
CA LEU A 211 20.75 -21.86 15.81
C LEU A 211 20.54 -23.37 15.55
N SER A 212 21.66 -24.05 15.33
CA SER A 212 21.95 -25.46 15.65
C SER A 212 23.49 -25.47 15.77
N GLY A 213 24.17 -25.59 16.91
CA GLY A 213 24.02 -26.59 17.97
C GLY A 213 24.25 -27.96 17.34
N GLU A 214 25.40 -28.63 17.42
CA GLU A 214 26.51 -28.67 18.40
C GLU A 214 27.86 -28.93 17.70
#